data_AF-A0A0B8P145-F1
#
_entry.id   AF-A0A0B8P145-F1
#
_cell.length_a   1.000
_cell.length_b   1.000
_cell.length_c   1.000
_cell.angle_alpha   90.00
_cell.angle_beta   90.00
_cell.angle_gamma   90.00
#
_symmetry.space_group_name_H-M   'P 1'
#
loop_
_entity.id
_entity.type
_entity.pdbx_description
1 polymer ?
#
loop_
_entity_poly.entity_id
_entity_poly.type
_entity_poly.pdbx_seq_one_letter_code
_entity_poly.pdbx_strand_id
1 'polypeptide(L)'
;MSVAVIANLTVFVGILYFLFSQQQKQNTLSRLVLIGLVTGSGFGLALQLIYGEGNAAIAQTLDWVKVVGSGYVGLLKMIIMPLVMVSMISAVVKLDKSGSLGKISGLTIGVLLFTTAISALIGIGVTHVFGLTAEGLTEGARETARIAVLESRAGRVADLTIPQMLVSFIPTNPFADMTGNRSTSIIAVVIFSVLIGIAARKVMVEKEELTQPITTFVEVAQSTVMRLVKMIMALTPYGIAALMAKVVATSSASDILNLLGFIVASYVAIGLMFLVHGFLVSLVA
;
A
#
# COMPACT_ATOMS: atom_id res chain seq x y z
N MET A 1 -14.87 -14.12 -28.19
CA MET A 1 -15.04 -14.49 -26.76
C MET A 1 -15.89 -15.74 -26.70
N SER A 2 -15.53 -16.74 -25.90
CA SER A 2 -16.35 -17.94 -25.76
C SER A 2 -17.59 -17.67 -24.90
N VAL A 3 -18.64 -18.49 -25.06
CA VAL A 3 -19.86 -18.40 -24.24
C VAL A 3 -19.54 -18.51 -22.75
N ALA A 4 -18.57 -19.37 -22.40
CA ALA A 4 -18.04 -19.51 -21.04
C ALA A 4 -17.48 -18.19 -20.47
N VAL A 5 -16.69 -17.45 -21.24
CA VAL A 5 -16.14 -16.15 -20.82
C VAL A 5 -17.26 -15.14 -20.59
N ILE A 6 -18.26 -15.08 -21.48
CA ILE A 6 -19.40 -14.17 -21.33
C ILE A 6 -20.21 -14.50 -20.06
N ALA A 7 -20.45 -15.78 -19.79
CA ALA A 7 -21.12 -16.23 -18.57
C ALA A 7 -20.32 -15.83 -17.32
N ASN A 8 -19.01 -16.08 -17.29
CA ASN A 8 -18.15 -15.71 -16.16
C ASN A 8 -18.15 -14.19 -15.91
N LEU A 9 -18.10 -13.38 -16.97
CA LEU A 9 -18.14 -11.91 -16.85
C LEU A 9 -19.49 -11.42 -16.36
N THR A 10 -20.58 -12.07 -16.75
CA THR A 10 -21.92 -11.76 -16.25
C THR A 10 -22.01 -11.98 -14.74
N VAL A 11 -21.45 -13.09 -14.25
CA VAL A 11 -21.36 -13.36 -12.80
C VAL A 11 -20.49 -12.31 -12.10
N PHE A 12 -19.33 -11.98 -12.66
CA PHE A 12 -18.44 -10.99 -12.07
C PHE A 12 -19.09 -9.59 -12.00
N VAL A 13 -19.77 -9.16 -13.07
CA VAL A 13 -20.56 -7.91 -13.06
C VAL A 13 -21.68 -7.97 -12.01
N GLY A 14 -22.32 -9.13 -11.85
CA GLY A 14 -23.28 -9.36 -10.77
C GLY A 14 -22.69 -9.15 -9.37
N ILE A 15 -21.46 -9.62 -9.13
CA ILE A 15 -20.72 -9.39 -7.87
C ILE A 15 -20.46 -7.90 -7.67
N LEU A 16 -20.00 -7.19 -8.71
CA LEU A 16 -19.76 -5.74 -8.63
C LEU A 16 -21.05 -4.98 -8.33
N TYR A 17 -22.15 -5.34 -8.99
CA TYR A 17 -23.46 -4.73 -8.74
C TYR A 17 -23.97 -5.02 -7.32
N PHE A 18 -23.77 -6.25 -6.82
CA PHE A 18 -24.08 -6.61 -5.44
C PHE A 18 -23.30 -5.75 -4.44
N LEU A 19 -21.99 -5.60 -4.64
CA LEU A 19 -21.14 -4.73 -3.80
C LEU A 19 -21.60 -3.27 -3.86
N PHE A 20 -22.01 -2.79 -5.03
CA PHE A 20 -22.57 -1.45 -5.22
C PHE A 20 -23.88 -1.26 -4.45
N SER A 21 -24.80 -2.21 -4.55
CA SER A 21 -26.05 -2.16 -3.77
C SER A 21 -25.77 -2.17 -2.25
N GLN A 22 -24.80 -2.98 -1.80
CA GLN A 22 -24.41 -3.01 -0.39
C GLN A 22 -23.72 -1.72 0.06
N GLN A 23 -23.00 -1.02 -0.83
CA GLN A 23 -22.40 0.27 -0.55
C GLN A 23 -23.45 1.37 -0.36
N GLN A 24 -24.52 1.36 -1.16
CA GLN A 24 -25.64 2.30 -1.03
C GLN A 24 -26.41 2.14 0.29
N LYS A 25 -26.41 0.94 0.88
CA LYS A 25 -27.05 0.65 2.19
C LYS A 25 -26.24 1.14 3.41
N GLN A 26 -25.30 2.07 3.23
CA GLN A 26 -24.46 2.66 4.29
C GLN A 26 -23.67 1.65 5.16
N ASN A 27 -23.29 0.50 4.60
CA ASN A 27 -22.38 -0.41 5.30
C ASN A 27 -21.01 0.25 5.50
N THR A 28 -20.32 -0.10 6.59
CA THR A 28 -18.95 0.35 6.82
C THR A 28 -18.01 -0.16 5.73
N LEU A 29 -17.00 0.65 5.37
CA LEU A 29 -16.04 0.29 4.33
C LEU A 29 -15.36 -1.06 4.63
N SER A 30 -14.96 -1.29 5.89
CA SER A 30 -14.35 -2.55 6.33
C SER A 30 -15.23 -3.76 6.05
N ARG A 31 -16.55 -3.65 6.27
CA ARG A 31 -17.51 -4.72 5.98
C ARG A 31 -17.62 -4.97 4.48
N LEU A 32 -17.68 -3.91 3.67
CA LEU A 32 -17.73 -4.04 2.20
C LEU A 32 -16.46 -4.67 1.65
N VAL A 33 -15.30 -4.32 2.21
CA VAL A 33 -14.01 -4.92 1.86
C VAL A 33 -14.00 -6.42 2.16
N LEU A 34 -14.51 -6.82 3.33
CA LEU A 34 -14.61 -8.24 3.68
C LEU A 34 -15.58 -8.99 2.74
N ILE A 35 -16.72 -8.39 2.40
CA ILE A 35 -17.65 -8.97 1.42
C ILE A 35 -16.99 -9.08 0.04
N GLY A 36 -16.25 -8.06 -0.40
CA GLY A 36 -15.49 -8.07 -1.64
C GLY A 36 -14.43 -9.16 -1.67
N LEU A 37 -13.68 -9.32 -0.58
CA LEU A 37 -12.72 -10.39 -0.38
C LEU A 37 -13.39 -11.76 -0.55
N VAL A 38 -14.47 -12.02 0.19
CA VAL A 38 -15.18 -13.31 0.17
C VAL A 38 -15.79 -13.61 -1.20
N THR A 39 -16.50 -12.64 -1.78
CA THR A 39 -17.15 -12.81 -3.10
C THR A 39 -16.13 -12.95 -4.22
N GLY A 40 -15.02 -12.20 -4.19
CA GLY A 40 -13.91 -12.32 -5.13
C GLY A 40 -13.21 -13.68 -5.03
N SER A 41 -12.83 -14.09 -3.82
CA SER A 41 -12.21 -15.40 -3.58
C SER A 41 -13.15 -16.54 -3.99
N GLY A 42 -14.44 -16.46 -3.64
CA GLY A 42 -15.44 -17.46 -4.04
C GLY A 42 -15.61 -17.56 -5.55
N PHE A 43 -15.60 -16.43 -6.26
CA PHE A 43 -15.61 -16.41 -7.73
C PHE A 43 -14.34 -17.04 -8.31
N GLY A 44 -13.17 -16.74 -7.73
CA GLY A 44 -11.90 -17.36 -8.15
C GLY A 44 -11.89 -18.87 -7.97
N LEU A 45 -12.38 -19.37 -6.83
CA LEU A 45 -12.52 -20.81 -6.57
C LEU A 45 -13.50 -21.46 -7.55
N ALA A 46 -14.65 -20.83 -7.80
CA ALA A 46 -15.65 -21.36 -8.74
C ALA A 46 -15.06 -21.51 -10.16
N LEU A 47 -14.24 -20.55 -10.62
CA LEU A 47 -13.56 -20.67 -11.90
C LEU A 47 -12.62 -21.88 -11.96
N GLN A 48 -11.87 -22.16 -10.88
CA GLN A 48 -10.99 -23.33 -10.83
C GLN A 48 -11.77 -24.64 -10.81
N LEU A 49 -12.81 -24.72 -10.00
CA LEU A 49 -13.62 -25.94 -9.87
C LEU A 49 -14.37 -26.29 -11.16
N ILE A 50 -14.82 -25.29 -11.93
CA ILE A 50 -15.59 -25.50 -13.16
C ILE A 50 -14.67 -25.83 -14.35
N TYR A 51 -13.57 -25.11 -14.52
CA TYR A 51 -12.77 -25.17 -15.76
C TYR A 51 -11.44 -25.92 -15.61
N GLY A 52 -10.98 -26.18 -14.39
CA GLY A 52 -9.65 -26.73 -14.10
C GLY A 52 -8.52 -25.71 -14.27
N GLU A 53 -7.37 -26.00 -13.66
CA GLU A 53 -6.18 -25.15 -13.76
C GLU A 53 -5.70 -25.03 -15.23
N GLY A 54 -5.27 -23.83 -15.63
CA GLY A 54 -4.67 -23.60 -16.95
C GLY A 54 -5.64 -23.44 -18.12
N ASN A 55 -6.96 -23.46 -17.90
CA ASN A 55 -7.95 -23.28 -18.97
C ASN A 55 -7.90 -21.87 -19.60
N ALA A 56 -7.90 -21.79 -20.94
CA ALA A 56 -7.89 -20.53 -21.68
C ALA A 56 -9.08 -19.61 -21.35
N ALA A 57 -10.23 -20.16 -20.94
CA ALA A 57 -11.40 -19.38 -20.53
C ALA A 57 -11.14 -18.61 -19.23
N ILE A 58 -10.35 -19.16 -18.28
CA ILE A 58 -9.96 -18.47 -17.05
C ILE A 58 -9.05 -17.28 -17.41
N ALA A 59 -8.03 -17.51 -18.24
CA ALA A 59 -7.11 -16.45 -18.65
C ALA A 59 -7.83 -15.26 -19.30
N GLN A 60 -8.72 -15.53 -20.26
CA GLN A 60 -9.52 -14.49 -20.92
C GLN A 60 -10.47 -13.78 -19.95
N THR A 61 -11.11 -14.50 -19.03
CA THR A 61 -11.98 -13.90 -18.00
C THR A 61 -11.17 -12.96 -17.11
N LEU A 62 -9.99 -13.41 -16.67
CA LEU A 62 -9.13 -12.64 -15.78
C LEU A 62 -8.53 -11.40 -16.43
N ASP A 63 -8.35 -11.37 -17.75
CA ASP A 63 -7.91 -10.15 -18.45
C ASP A 63 -8.92 -9.01 -18.32
N TRP A 64 -10.22 -9.31 -18.35
CA TRP A 64 -11.27 -8.33 -18.08
C TRP A 64 -11.38 -7.98 -16.60
N VAL A 65 -11.27 -8.98 -15.70
CA VAL A 65 -11.27 -8.73 -14.24
C VAL A 65 -10.10 -7.82 -13.83
N LYS A 66 -8.93 -7.94 -14.49
CA LYS A 66 -7.77 -7.07 -14.28
C LYS A 66 -8.07 -5.59 -14.55
N VAL A 67 -9.00 -5.24 -15.44
CA VAL A 67 -9.36 -3.83 -15.67
C VAL A 67 -9.83 -3.19 -14.37
N VAL A 68 -10.61 -3.90 -13.56
CA VAL A 68 -11.07 -3.43 -12.24
C VAL A 68 -9.94 -3.48 -11.22
N GLY A 69 -9.26 -4.61 -11.08
CA GLY A 69 -8.25 -4.81 -10.05
C GLY A 69 -6.99 -3.95 -10.25
N SER A 70 -6.40 -4.01 -11.44
CA SER A 70 -5.23 -3.21 -11.80
C SER A 70 -5.56 -1.73 -11.98
N GLY A 71 -6.76 -1.39 -12.48
CA GLY A 71 -7.25 -0.02 -12.50
C GLY A 71 -7.31 0.59 -11.10
N TYR A 72 -7.88 -0.14 -10.13
CA TYR A 72 -7.89 0.27 -8.73
C TYR A 72 -6.48 0.48 -8.15
N VAL A 73 -5.55 -0.46 -8.36
CA VAL A 73 -4.15 -0.30 -7.90
C VAL A 73 -3.48 0.91 -8.56
N GLY A 74 -3.77 1.18 -9.84
CA GLY A 74 -3.30 2.39 -10.54
C GLY A 74 -3.81 3.67 -9.89
N LEU A 75 -5.10 3.73 -9.56
CA LEU A 75 -5.70 4.87 -8.86
C LEU A 75 -5.10 5.07 -7.46
N LEU A 76 -4.85 3.98 -6.71
CA LEU A 76 -4.14 4.06 -5.43
C LEU A 76 -2.73 4.63 -5.58
N LYS A 77 -1.97 4.20 -6.59
CA LYS A 77 -0.62 4.71 -6.85
C LYS A 77 -0.64 6.20 -7.22
N MET A 78 -1.64 6.63 -8.00
CA MET A 78 -1.82 8.01 -8.43
C MET A 78 -2.00 8.96 -7.24
N ILE A 79 -2.80 8.58 -6.22
CA ILE A 79 -3.09 9.46 -5.08
C ILE A 79 -1.93 9.61 -4.09
N ILE A 80 -0.95 8.69 -4.09
CA ILE A 80 0.13 8.68 -3.10
C ILE A 80 0.99 9.95 -3.19
N MET A 81 1.47 10.31 -4.37
CA MET A 81 2.41 11.45 -4.51
C MET A 81 1.76 12.80 -4.15
N PRO A 82 0.57 13.16 -4.66
CA PRO A 82 -0.10 14.40 -4.26
C PRO A 82 -0.43 14.44 -2.77
N LEU A 83 -0.89 13.31 -2.20
CA LEU A 83 -1.22 13.22 -0.79
C LEU A 83 0.01 13.46 0.09
N VAL A 84 1.12 12.78 -0.19
CA VAL A 84 2.36 12.94 0.57
C VAL A 84 2.83 14.39 0.51
N MET A 85 2.86 14.99 -0.68
CA MET A 85 3.34 16.37 -0.85
C MET A 85 2.52 17.37 -0.03
N VAL A 86 1.20 17.37 -0.22
CA VAL A 86 0.30 18.32 0.45
C VAL A 86 0.24 18.08 1.96
N SER A 87 0.27 16.81 2.38
CA SER A 87 0.23 16.46 3.81
C SER A 87 1.51 16.89 4.54
N MET A 88 2.67 16.72 3.91
CA MET A 88 3.95 17.13 4.51
C MET A 88 4.08 18.66 4.58
N ILE A 89 3.69 19.40 3.52
CA ILE A 89 3.64 20.86 3.56
C ILE A 89 2.70 21.32 4.68
N SER A 90 1.49 20.73 4.74
CA SER A 90 0.50 21.06 5.76
C SER A 90 0.97 20.79 7.18
N ALA A 91 1.60 19.65 7.42
CA ALA A 91 2.15 19.29 8.72
C ALA A 91 3.17 20.32 9.23
N VAL A 92 4.04 20.83 8.35
CA VAL A 92 5.04 21.83 8.73
C VAL A 92 4.45 23.23 8.88
N VAL A 93 3.53 23.64 8.01
CA VAL A 93 2.85 24.94 8.08
C VAL A 93 2.00 25.09 9.34
N LYS A 94 1.35 23.99 9.77
CA LYS A 94 0.50 23.95 10.97
C LYS A 94 1.28 23.74 12.27
N LEU A 95 2.59 23.55 12.20
CA LEU A 95 3.40 23.36 13.40
C LEU A 95 3.50 24.69 14.17
N ASP A 96 3.31 24.67 15.50
CA ASP A 96 3.39 25.88 16.31
C ASP A 96 4.82 26.43 16.46
N LYS A 97 4.93 27.69 16.91
CA LYS A 97 6.20 28.43 17.08
C LYS A 97 7.14 27.84 18.15
N SER A 98 6.75 26.80 18.89
CA SER A 98 7.67 26.17 19.84
C SER A 98 8.76 25.46 19.05
N GLY A 99 10.03 25.85 19.24
CA GLY A 99 11.22 25.35 18.53
C GLY A 99 11.55 23.86 18.79
N SER A 100 10.54 23.00 18.86
CA SER A 100 10.61 21.60 19.22
C SER A 100 10.70 20.67 18.00
N LEU A 101 10.55 21.17 16.76
CA LEU A 101 10.54 20.33 15.56
C LEU A 101 11.76 19.40 15.45
N GLY A 102 12.97 19.92 15.70
CA GLY A 102 14.19 19.12 15.63
C GLY A 102 14.24 18.03 16.69
N LYS A 103 13.86 18.35 17.94
CA LYS A 103 13.84 17.40 19.06
C LYS A 103 12.76 16.33 18.90
N ILE A 104 11.55 16.75 18.50
CA ILE A 104 10.42 15.84 18.24
C ILE A 104 10.76 14.93 17.07
N SER A 105 11.25 15.49 15.95
CA SER A 105 11.60 14.68 14.77
C SER A 105 12.72 13.69 15.08
N GLY A 106 13.76 14.10 15.81
CA GLY A 106 14.85 13.21 16.22
C GLY A 106 14.37 12.06 17.10
N LEU A 107 13.52 12.35 18.08
CA LEU A 107 12.93 11.32 18.95
C LEU A 107 12.02 10.38 18.15
N THR A 108 11.15 10.92 17.30
CA THR A 108 10.25 10.13 16.46
C THR A 108 11.03 9.22 15.52
N ILE A 109 12.07 9.72 14.83
CA ILE A 109 12.92 8.90 13.96
C ILE A 109 13.60 7.79 14.77
N GLY A 110 14.16 8.10 15.94
CA GLY A 110 14.79 7.11 16.81
C GLY A 110 13.83 5.99 17.22
N VAL A 111 12.62 6.35 17.69
CA VAL A 111 11.59 5.39 18.08
C VAL A 111 11.11 4.55 16.89
N LEU A 112 10.88 5.17 15.71
CA LEU A 112 10.46 4.46 14.52
C LEU A 112 11.53 3.48 14.00
N LEU A 113 12.79 3.88 14.00
CA LEU A 113 13.90 2.99 13.62
C LEU A 113 14.05 1.83 14.60
N PHE A 114 13.95 2.10 15.89
CA PHE A 114 14.04 1.09 16.93
C PHE A 114 12.90 0.05 16.84
N THR A 115 11.66 0.52 16.74
CA THR A 115 10.49 -0.36 16.58
C THR A 115 10.50 -1.12 15.25
N THR A 116 11.01 -0.52 14.18
CA THR A 116 11.20 -1.19 12.89
C THR A 116 12.26 -2.30 12.99
N ALA A 117 13.37 -2.05 13.70
CA ALA A 117 14.40 -3.06 13.92
C ALA A 117 13.86 -4.26 14.72
N ILE A 118 13.10 -4.01 15.79
CA ILE A 118 12.42 -5.08 16.54
C ILE A 118 11.43 -5.84 15.65
N SER A 119 10.61 -5.12 14.87
CA SER A 119 9.65 -5.72 13.93
C SER A 119 10.34 -6.63 12.90
N ALA A 120 11.48 -6.21 12.36
CA ALA A 120 12.28 -7.02 11.46
C ALA A 120 12.80 -8.30 12.12
N LEU A 121 13.31 -8.21 13.35
CA LEU A 121 13.78 -9.38 14.11
C LEU A 121 12.65 -10.36 14.43
N ILE A 122 11.47 -9.86 14.82
CA ILE A 122 10.29 -10.69 15.06
C ILE A 122 9.83 -11.34 13.76
N GLY A 123 9.78 -10.60 12.65
CA GLY A 123 9.45 -11.14 11.34
C GLY A 123 10.37 -12.29 10.94
N ILE A 124 11.70 -12.09 11.05
CA ILE A 124 12.70 -13.13 10.76
C ILE A 124 12.48 -14.34 11.68
N GLY A 125 12.33 -14.13 12.99
CA GLY A 125 12.12 -15.20 13.96
C GLY A 125 10.85 -16.02 13.67
N VAL A 126 9.73 -15.35 13.39
CA VAL A 126 8.47 -16.02 13.06
C VAL A 126 8.58 -16.79 11.75
N THR A 127 9.20 -16.21 10.70
CA THR A 127 9.39 -16.95 9.44
C THR A 127 10.23 -18.21 9.62
N HIS A 128 11.26 -18.15 10.47
CA HIS A 128 12.11 -19.30 10.76
C HIS A 128 11.36 -20.38 11.57
N VAL A 129 10.57 -19.99 12.58
CA VAL A 129 9.78 -20.93 13.41
C VAL A 129 8.68 -21.62 12.60
N PHE A 130 8.02 -20.89 11.71
CA PHE A 130 6.98 -21.46 10.84
C PHE A 130 7.56 -22.20 9.63
N GLY A 131 8.89 -22.28 9.49
CA GLY A 131 9.54 -22.95 8.37
C GLY A 131 9.18 -22.35 7.01
N LEU A 132 8.88 -21.05 6.97
CA LEU A 132 8.52 -20.35 5.75
C LEU A 132 9.78 -20.11 4.93
N THR A 133 10.19 -21.11 4.16
CA THR A 133 11.26 -21.02 3.18
C THR A 133 10.72 -20.48 1.86
N ALA A 134 11.61 -19.88 1.05
CA ALA A 134 11.26 -19.52 -0.32
C ALA A 134 10.77 -20.75 -1.11
N GLU A 135 11.35 -21.93 -0.84
CA GLU A 135 11.02 -23.20 -1.50
C GLU A 135 9.54 -23.58 -1.34
N GLY A 136 8.94 -23.37 -0.16
CA GLY A 136 7.51 -23.63 0.08
C GLY A 136 6.54 -22.69 -0.65
N LEU A 137 7.03 -21.63 -1.31
CA LEU A 137 6.24 -20.68 -2.12
C LEU A 137 6.60 -20.74 -3.61
N THR A 138 7.47 -21.67 -4.03
CA THR A 138 8.10 -21.69 -5.36
C THR A 138 7.43 -22.58 -6.42
N GLU A 139 6.21 -23.09 -6.19
CA GLU A 139 5.54 -23.91 -7.22
C GLU A 139 5.01 -23.05 -8.38
N GLY A 140 5.87 -22.76 -9.36
CA GLY A 140 5.44 -22.30 -10.69
C GLY A 140 6.38 -21.34 -11.41
N ALA A 141 6.38 -21.41 -12.73
CA ALA A 141 7.20 -20.57 -13.63
C ALA A 141 7.00 -19.05 -13.45
N ARG A 142 5.89 -18.61 -12.84
CA ARG A 142 5.62 -17.20 -12.52
C ARG A 142 6.47 -16.70 -11.35
N GLU A 143 6.79 -17.55 -10.39
CA GLU A 143 7.55 -17.15 -9.21
C GLU A 143 9.05 -17.16 -9.51
N THR A 144 9.55 -18.07 -10.36
CA THR A 144 10.93 -18.02 -10.89
C THR A 144 11.22 -16.71 -11.63
N ALA A 145 10.27 -16.23 -12.45
CA ALA A 145 10.39 -14.93 -13.12
C ALA A 145 10.34 -13.75 -12.11
N ARG A 146 9.64 -13.92 -10.99
CA ARG A 146 9.55 -12.93 -9.92
C ARG A 146 10.81 -12.88 -9.05
N ILE A 147 11.41 -14.03 -8.78
CA ILE A 147 12.70 -14.18 -8.10
C ILE A 147 13.80 -13.51 -8.92
N ALA A 148 13.85 -13.69 -10.24
CA ALA A 148 14.82 -12.99 -11.09
C ALA A 148 14.68 -11.44 -11.02
N VAL A 149 13.44 -10.94 -10.92
CA VAL A 149 13.18 -9.50 -10.71
C VAL A 149 13.60 -9.04 -9.31
N LEU A 150 13.40 -9.88 -8.29
CA LEU A 150 13.80 -9.62 -6.91
C LEU A 150 15.33 -9.64 -6.76
N GLU A 151 16.03 -10.59 -7.36
CA GLU A 151 17.50 -10.65 -7.40
C GLU A 151 18.09 -9.45 -8.13
N SER A 152 17.53 -9.07 -9.28
CA SER A 152 17.95 -7.85 -10.00
C SER A 152 17.76 -6.57 -9.15
N ARG A 153 16.68 -6.49 -8.37
CA ARG A 153 16.47 -5.40 -7.41
C ARG A 153 17.41 -5.48 -6.21
N ALA A 154 17.67 -6.67 -5.70
CA ALA A 154 18.56 -6.90 -4.56
C ALA A 154 20.00 -6.52 -4.91
N GLY A 155 20.51 -6.89 -6.10
CA GLY A 155 21.82 -6.47 -6.59
C GLY A 155 21.95 -4.95 -6.68
N ARG A 156 20.93 -4.26 -7.22
CA ARG A 156 20.90 -2.78 -7.30
C ARG A 156 20.90 -2.08 -5.94
N VAL A 157 20.47 -2.74 -4.86
CA VAL A 157 20.47 -2.19 -3.50
C VAL A 157 21.75 -2.61 -2.75
N ALA A 158 22.25 -3.82 -2.98
CA ALA A 158 23.49 -4.34 -2.40
C ALA A 158 24.72 -3.53 -2.83
N ASP A 159 24.70 -2.95 -4.03
CA ASP A 159 25.79 -2.11 -4.55
C ASP A 159 25.81 -0.68 -3.99
N LEU A 160 24.76 -0.26 -3.26
CA LEU A 160 24.70 1.09 -2.68
C LEU A 160 25.37 1.12 -1.31
N THR A 161 26.44 1.91 -1.20
CA THR A 161 27.00 2.24 0.12
C THR A 161 26.01 3.10 0.92
N ILE A 162 26.07 3.05 2.25
CA ILE A 162 25.21 3.89 3.12
C ILE A 162 25.30 5.39 2.74
N PRO A 163 26.49 5.97 2.47
CA PRO A 163 26.58 7.36 1.98
C PRO A 163 25.86 7.59 0.65
N GLN A 164 26.01 6.70 -0.34
CA GLN A 164 25.30 6.82 -1.62
C GLN A 164 23.79 6.72 -1.45
N MET A 165 23.32 5.85 -0.54
CA MET A 165 21.91 5.75 -0.20
C MET A 165 21.38 7.07 0.41
N LEU A 166 22.12 7.69 1.32
CA LEU A 166 21.74 8.99 1.91
C LEU A 166 21.70 10.11 0.85
N VAL A 167 22.70 10.19 -0.03
CA VAL A 167 22.69 11.16 -1.13
C VAL A 167 21.52 10.90 -2.07
N SER A 168 21.13 9.64 -2.28
CA SER A 168 19.97 9.28 -3.11
C SER A 168 18.62 9.71 -2.53
N PHE A 169 18.55 10.21 -1.30
CA PHE A 169 17.33 10.81 -0.76
C PHE A 169 17.18 12.28 -1.13
N ILE A 170 18.28 12.96 -1.47
CA ILE A 170 18.25 14.37 -1.83
C ILE A 170 17.61 14.52 -3.21
N PRO A 171 16.49 15.26 -3.35
CA PRO A 171 15.88 15.52 -4.64
C PRO A 171 16.76 16.47 -5.46
N THR A 172 17.10 16.08 -6.69
CA THR A 172 17.73 16.98 -7.68
C THR A 172 16.70 17.63 -8.60
N ASN A 173 15.60 16.93 -8.87
CA ASN A 173 14.42 17.46 -9.56
C ASN A 173 13.14 16.87 -8.93
N PRO A 174 12.49 17.60 -8.01
CA PRO A 174 11.30 17.13 -7.30
C PRO A 174 10.15 16.76 -8.24
N PHE A 175 9.99 17.46 -9.36
CA PHE A 175 8.96 17.16 -10.35
C PHE A 175 9.22 15.84 -11.07
N ALA A 176 10.48 15.51 -11.34
CA ALA A 176 10.85 14.19 -11.82
C ALA A 176 10.58 13.12 -10.76
N ASP A 177 10.84 13.38 -9.48
CA ASP A 177 10.53 12.44 -8.40
C ASP A 177 9.03 12.22 -8.21
N MET A 178 8.17 13.22 -8.48
CA MET A 178 6.71 13.03 -8.46
C MET A 178 6.20 12.00 -9.48
N THR A 179 7.00 11.65 -10.50
CA THR A 179 6.66 10.57 -11.45
C THR A 179 6.91 9.17 -10.88
N GLY A 180 7.66 9.05 -9.78
CA GLY A 180 8.00 7.75 -9.19
C GLY A 180 9.08 6.96 -9.94
N ASN A 181 9.88 7.63 -10.77
CA ASN A 181 10.92 6.98 -11.58
C ASN A 181 12.07 6.36 -10.77
N ARG A 182 12.25 6.77 -9.50
CA ARG A 182 13.27 6.22 -8.60
C ARG A 182 12.62 5.52 -7.41
N SER A 183 13.30 4.50 -6.88
CA SER A 183 12.89 3.83 -5.64
C SER A 183 12.81 4.79 -4.44
N THR A 184 13.60 5.86 -4.44
CA THR A 184 13.66 6.86 -3.38
C THR A 184 12.76 8.08 -3.61
N SER A 185 11.97 8.10 -4.69
CA SER A 185 11.17 9.26 -5.08
C SER A 185 10.16 9.70 -4.01
N ILE A 186 9.54 8.77 -3.28
CA ILE A 186 8.61 9.14 -2.18
C ILE A 186 9.35 9.91 -1.09
N ILE A 187 10.54 9.43 -0.68
CA ILE A 187 11.37 10.08 0.33
C ILE A 187 11.83 11.47 -0.16
N ALA A 188 12.25 11.55 -1.42
CA ALA A 188 12.67 12.79 -2.06
C ALA A 188 11.53 13.84 -2.09
N VAL A 189 10.30 13.42 -2.42
CA VAL A 189 9.10 14.28 -2.37
C VAL A 189 8.80 14.73 -0.95
N VAL A 190 8.94 13.85 0.06
CA VAL A 190 8.79 14.23 1.48
C VAL A 190 9.80 15.33 1.86
N ILE A 191 11.08 15.14 1.56
CA ILE A 191 12.15 16.10 1.89
C ILE A 191 11.86 17.45 1.22
N PHE A 192 11.54 17.45 -0.08
CA PHE A 192 11.18 18.67 -0.80
C PHE A 192 9.97 19.38 -0.18
N SER A 193 8.92 18.63 0.16
CA SER A 193 7.69 19.15 0.74
C SER A 193 7.91 19.76 2.12
N VAL A 194 8.77 19.15 2.93
CA VAL A 194 9.19 19.69 4.24
C VAL A 194 9.97 21.00 4.05
N LEU A 195 10.92 21.06 3.11
CA LEU A 195 11.66 22.29 2.80
C LEU A 195 10.73 23.43 2.34
N ILE A 196 9.74 23.13 1.50
CA ILE A 196 8.68 24.08 1.12
C ILE A 196 7.90 24.54 2.35
N GLY A 197 7.48 23.62 3.22
CA GLY A 197 6.75 23.95 4.44
C GLY A 197 7.56 24.87 5.37
N ILE A 198 8.86 24.62 5.53
CA ILE A 198 9.78 25.46 6.31
C ILE A 198 9.90 26.85 5.67
N ALA A 199 10.07 26.92 4.35
CA ALA A 199 10.14 28.19 3.62
C ALA A 199 8.83 28.99 3.76
N ALA A 200 7.68 28.33 3.61
CA ALA A 200 6.37 28.94 3.80
C ALA A 200 6.22 29.49 5.23
N ARG A 201 6.61 28.74 6.25
CA ARG A 201 6.64 29.21 7.64
C ARG A 201 7.53 30.43 7.83
N LYS A 202 8.70 30.45 7.21
CA LYS A 202 9.60 31.61 7.27
C LYS A 202 8.96 32.85 6.65
N VAL A 203 8.29 32.70 5.50
CA VAL A 203 7.51 33.78 4.87
C VAL A 203 6.38 34.27 5.78
N MET A 204 5.66 33.38 6.47
CA MET A 204 4.60 33.76 7.42
C MET A 204 5.14 34.59 8.59
N VAL A 205 6.37 34.30 9.04
CA VAL A 205 7.05 35.07 10.10
C VAL A 205 7.54 36.43 9.59
N GLU A 206 8.07 36.49 8.36
CA GLU A 206 8.58 37.74 7.76
C GLU A 206 7.44 38.65 7.27
N LYS A 207 6.31 38.08 6.86
CA LYS A 207 5.17 38.78 6.26
C LYS A 207 3.86 38.25 6.85
N GLU A 208 3.45 38.87 7.95
CA GLU A 208 2.28 38.45 8.73
C GLU A 208 0.99 38.40 7.90
N GLU A 209 0.81 39.34 6.97
CA GLU A 209 -0.30 39.41 6.01
C GLU A 209 -0.46 38.16 5.12
N LEU A 210 0.62 37.39 4.90
CA LEU A 210 0.60 36.14 4.13
C LEU A 210 0.28 34.90 4.98
N THR A 211 0.22 35.03 6.31
CA THR A 211 -0.06 33.92 7.24
C THR A 211 -1.39 33.24 6.93
N GLN A 212 -2.47 34.02 6.86
CA GLN A 212 -3.79 33.50 6.58
C GLN A 212 -3.91 32.95 5.15
N PRO A 213 -3.49 33.68 4.07
CA PRO A 213 -3.47 33.14 2.72
C PRO A 213 -2.74 31.80 2.57
N ILE A 214 -1.54 31.66 3.15
CA ILE A 214 -0.75 30.42 3.11
C ILE A 214 -1.49 29.29 3.82
N THR A 215 -2.04 29.56 5.01
CA THR A 215 -2.76 28.55 5.80
C THR A 215 -4.01 28.08 5.07
N THR A 216 -4.81 29.01 4.54
CA THR A 216 -6.01 28.69 3.76
C THR A 216 -5.68 27.91 2.50
N PHE A 217 -4.63 28.28 1.76
CA PHE A 217 -4.21 27.53 0.57
C PHE A 217 -3.88 26.07 0.88
N VAL A 218 -3.08 25.86 1.92
CA VAL A 218 -2.68 24.52 2.39
C VAL A 218 -3.88 23.70 2.84
N GLU A 219 -4.83 24.30 3.54
CA GLU A 219 -6.06 23.63 3.98
C GLU A 219 -6.98 23.24 2.81
N VAL A 220 -7.14 24.12 1.82
CA VAL A 220 -7.91 23.84 0.61
C VAL A 220 -7.25 22.71 -0.19
N ALA A 221 -5.93 22.76 -0.37
CA ALA A 221 -5.18 21.71 -1.04
C ALA A 221 -5.33 20.37 -0.32
N GLN A 222 -5.14 20.36 1.00
CA GLN A 222 -5.24 19.15 1.81
C GLN A 222 -6.65 18.56 1.77
N SER A 223 -7.67 19.40 1.93
CA SER A 223 -9.07 18.97 1.90
C SER A 223 -9.46 18.39 0.53
N THR A 224 -8.98 19.01 -0.55
CA THR A 224 -9.22 18.56 -1.93
C THR A 224 -8.58 17.19 -2.18
N VAL A 225 -7.31 17.02 -1.82
CA VAL A 225 -6.61 15.75 -1.98
C VAL A 225 -7.21 14.67 -1.08
N MET A 226 -7.58 15.00 0.16
CA MET A 226 -8.27 14.06 1.05
C MET A 226 -9.64 13.64 0.50
N ARG A 227 -10.37 14.53 -0.18
CA ARG A 227 -11.61 14.17 -0.88
C ARG A 227 -11.33 13.19 -2.01
N LEU A 228 -10.29 13.41 -2.81
CA LEU A 228 -9.85 12.47 -3.84
C LEU A 228 -9.49 11.10 -3.25
N VAL A 229 -8.72 11.05 -2.17
CA VAL A 229 -8.38 9.80 -1.46
C VAL A 229 -9.65 9.05 -1.04
N LYS A 230 -10.64 9.74 -0.47
CA LYS A 230 -11.94 9.13 -0.09
C LYS A 230 -12.69 8.57 -1.30
N MET A 231 -12.69 9.25 -2.45
CA MET A 231 -13.31 8.76 -3.68
C MET A 231 -12.65 7.47 -4.17
N ILE A 232 -11.32 7.41 -4.17
CA ILE A 232 -10.60 6.20 -4.58
C ILE A 232 -10.79 5.06 -3.57
N MET A 233 -10.74 5.35 -2.26
CA MET A 233 -11.00 4.33 -1.23
C MET A 233 -12.43 3.77 -1.28
N ALA A 234 -13.41 4.52 -1.77
CA ALA A 234 -14.76 3.98 -2.00
C ALA A 234 -14.78 2.85 -3.04
N LEU A 235 -13.75 2.75 -3.90
CA LEU A 235 -13.61 1.70 -4.91
C LEU A 235 -12.91 0.43 -4.38
N THR A 236 -12.37 0.48 -3.16
CA THR A 236 -11.63 -0.63 -2.54
C THR A 236 -12.34 -1.99 -2.56
N PRO A 237 -13.65 -2.13 -2.22
CA PRO A 237 -14.30 -3.44 -2.23
C PRO A 237 -14.32 -4.10 -3.61
N TYR A 238 -14.50 -3.32 -4.68
CA TYR A 238 -14.50 -3.83 -6.06
C TYR A 238 -13.09 -4.24 -6.50
N GLY A 239 -12.09 -3.40 -6.19
CA GLY A 239 -10.70 -3.69 -6.46
C GLY A 239 -10.24 -4.96 -5.76
N ILE A 240 -10.58 -5.12 -4.47
CA ILE A 240 -10.24 -6.31 -3.69
C ILE A 240 -10.95 -7.55 -4.25
N ALA A 241 -12.23 -7.48 -4.61
CA ALA A 241 -12.93 -8.59 -5.23
C ALA A 241 -12.23 -9.06 -6.52
N ALA A 242 -11.84 -8.12 -7.38
CA ALA A 242 -11.12 -8.41 -8.62
C ALA A 242 -9.71 -9.00 -8.37
N LEU A 243 -8.97 -8.45 -7.42
CA LEU A 243 -7.63 -8.91 -7.06
C LEU A 243 -7.67 -10.32 -6.45
N MET A 244 -8.61 -10.58 -5.55
CA MET A 244 -8.77 -11.90 -4.93
C MET A 244 -9.26 -12.94 -5.93
N ALA A 245 -10.22 -12.59 -6.79
CA ALA A 245 -10.63 -13.46 -7.89
C ALA A 245 -9.44 -13.92 -8.73
N LYS A 246 -8.53 -13.00 -9.07
CA LYS A 246 -7.32 -13.32 -9.82
C LYS A 246 -6.32 -14.17 -9.03
N VAL A 247 -6.05 -13.81 -7.77
CA VAL A 247 -5.12 -14.58 -6.92
C VAL A 247 -5.62 -16.01 -6.81
N VAL A 248 -6.85 -16.18 -6.35
CA VAL A 248 -7.43 -17.50 -6.11
C VAL A 248 -7.61 -18.28 -7.40
N ALA A 249 -8.05 -17.68 -8.51
CA ALA A 249 -8.22 -18.39 -9.78
C ALA A 249 -6.89 -18.84 -10.44
N THR A 250 -5.75 -18.31 -10.00
CA THR A 250 -4.43 -18.61 -10.61
C THR A 250 -3.43 -19.24 -9.66
N SER A 251 -3.84 -19.58 -8.44
CA SER A 251 -3.03 -20.26 -7.42
C SER A 251 -3.47 -21.70 -7.29
N SER A 252 -2.53 -22.63 -7.17
CA SER A 252 -2.86 -24.03 -6.91
C SER A 252 -3.44 -24.23 -5.51
N ALA A 253 -4.00 -25.40 -5.23
CA ALA A 253 -4.45 -25.74 -3.87
C ALA A 253 -3.29 -25.73 -2.86
N SER A 254 -2.09 -26.16 -3.26
CA SER A 254 -0.87 -26.08 -2.44
C SER A 254 -0.50 -24.62 -2.16
N ASP A 255 -0.50 -23.77 -3.18
CA ASP A 255 -0.22 -22.33 -3.03
C ASP A 255 -1.16 -21.65 -2.04
N ILE A 256 -2.46 -21.97 -2.11
CA ILE A 256 -3.47 -21.40 -1.21
C ILE A 256 -3.22 -21.83 0.25
N LEU A 257 -2.88 -23.10 0.47
CA LEU A 257 -2.52 -23.59 1.81
C LEU A 257 -1.26 -22.92 2.35
N ASN A 258 -0.24 -22.73 1.52
CA ASN A 258 0.98 -22.02 1.89
C ASN A 258 0.70 -20.54 2.20
N LEU A 259 -0.19 -19.90 1.43
CA LEU A 259 -0.62 -18.52 1.69
C LEU A 259 -1.37 -18.40 3.03
N LEU A 260 -2.22 -19.38 3.37
CA LEU A 260 -2.89 -19.43 4.67
C LEU A 260 -1.89 -19.60 5.81
N GLY A 261 -0.88 -20.47 5.66
CA GLY A 261 0.21 -20.62 6.62
C GLY A 261 0.98 -19.30 6.83
N PHE A 262 1.29 -18.60 5.74
CA PHE A 262 1.90 -17.28 5.78
C PHE A 262 1.02 -16.23 6.47
N ILE A 263 -0.30 -16.26 6.26
CA ILE A 263 -1.25 -15.37 6.94
C ILE A 263 -1.23 -15.63 8.45
N VAL A 264 -1.29 -16.89 8.89
CA VAL A 264 -1.23 -17.24 10.32
C VAL A 264 0.06 -16.75 10.95
N ALA A 265 1.21 -17.02 10.31
CA ALA A 265 2.51 -16.53 10.76
C ALA A 265 2.53 -14.99 10.86
N SER A 266 1.99 -14.29 9.87
CA SER A 266 1.88 -12.83 9.87
C SER A 266 1.03 -12.31 11.05
N TYR A 267 -0.09 -12.95 11.36
CA TYR A 267 -0.92 -12.58 12.52
C TYR A 267 -0.22 -12.84 13.85
N VAL A 268 0.57 -13.92 13.96
CA VAL A 268 1.41 -14.17 15.14
C VAL A 268 2.46 -13.07 15.29
N ALA A 269 3.17 -12.70 14.22
CA ALA A 269 4.13 -11.60 14.24
C ALA A 269 3.49 -10.26 14.64
N ILE A 270 2.31 -9.95 14.10
CA ILE A 270 1.52 -8.78 14.48
C ILE A 270 1.15 -8.83 15.97
N GLY A 271 0.70 -9.98 16.48
CA GLY A 271 0.38 -10.19 17.89
C GLY A 271 1.58 -9.96 18.81
N LEU A 272 2.77 -10.45 18.44
CA LEU A 272 4.01 -10.19 19.17
C LEU A 272 4.38 -8.71 19.16
N MET A 273 4.27 -8.03 18.01
CA MET A 273 4.49 -6.60 17.93
C MET A 273 3.47 -5.80 18.74
N PHE A 274 2.23 -6.27 18.86
CA PHE A 274 1.22 -5.66 19.72
C PHE A 274 1.65 -5.70 21.19
N LEU A 275 2.20 -6.84 21.66
CA LEU A 275 2.77 -6.94 23.01
C LEU A 275 3.98 -6.01 23.21
N VAL A 276 4.87 -5.90 22.21
CA VAL A 276 6.01 -4.97 22.26
C VAL A 276 5.53 -3.53 22.41
N HIS A 277 4.55 -3.09 21.60
CA HIS A 277 4.00 -1.75 21.72
C HIS A 277 3.33 -1.53 23.08
N GLY A 278 2.58 -2.51 23.58
CA GLY A 278 1.98 -2.46 24.91
C GLY A 278 3.03 -2.29 26.01
N PHE A 279 4.13 -3.03 25.94
CA PHE A 279 5.24 -2.91 26.87
C PHE A 279 5.91 -1.53 26.79
N LEU A 280 6.21 -1.03 25.59
CA LEU A 280 6.80 0.30 25.41
C LEU A 280 5.92 1.41 25.98
N VAL A 281 4.59 1.32 25.78
CA VAL A 281 3.64 2.28 26.38
C VAL A 281 3.66 2.19 27.90
N SER A 282 3.70 0.98 28.48
CA SER A 282 3.76 0.80 29.94
C SER A 282 5.03 1.34 30.61
N LEU A 283 6.11 1.54 29.86
CA LEU A 283 7.34 2.15 30.37
C LEU A 283 7.30 3.68 30.39
N VAL A 284 6.37 4.28 29.63
CA VAL A 284 6.26 5.74 29.45
C VAL A 284 5.03 6.32 30.16
N ALA A 285 3.99 5.50 30.36
CA ALA A 285 2.79 5.82 31.15
C ALA A 285 3.06 5.72 32.65
#